data_AF-A0AA49FK80-F1
#
_entry.id   AF-A0AA49FK80-F1
#
_cell.length_a   1.000
_cell.length_b   1.000
_cell.length_c   1.000
_cell.angle_alpha   90.00
_cell.angle_beta   90.00
_cell.angle_gamma   90.00
#
_symmetry.space_group_name_H-M   'P 1'
#
loop_
_entity.id
_entity.type
_entity.pdbx_description
1 polymer ?
#
loop_
_entity_poly.entity_id
_entity_poly.type
_entity_poly.pdbx_seq_one_letter_code
_entity_poly.pdbx_strand_id
1 'polypeptide(L)' 'MAPLVEVPGKGLFVLSADEIFAIDAARLKHFVGTLSPADRAKIRPAIDKVIGEY' A
#
# COMPACT_ATOMS: atom_id res chain seq x y z
N MET A 1 9.90 4.35 -4.87
CA MET A 1 9.59 5.29 -3.76
C MET A 1 8.90 4.43 -2.72
N ALA A 2 9.32 4.48 -1.46
CA ALA A 2 8.79 3.58 -0.42
C ALA A 2 7.98 4.40 0.59
N PRO A 3 6.71 4.73 0.30
CA PRO A 3 5.95 5.66 1.12
C PRO A 3 5.65 5.05 2.49
N LEU A 4 5.87 5.85 3.53
CA LEU A 4 5.43 5.53 4.88
C LEU A 4 3.93 5.80 4.99
N VAL A 5 3.19 4.80 5.48
CA VAL A 5 1.74 4.84 5.69
C VAL A 5 1.39 4.41 7.10
N GLU A 6 0.35 5.00 7.67
CA GLU A 6 -0.18 4.59 8.97
C GLU A 6 -1.34 3.59 8.79
N VAL A 7 -1.27 2.47 9.51
CA VAL A 7 -2.38 1.52 9.63
C VAL A 7 -3.03 1.72 11.00
N PRO A 8 -4.32 2.12 11.06
CA PRO A 8 -5.01 2.40 12.31
C PRO A 8 -4.89 1.26 13.32
N GLY A 9 -4.40 1.55 14.53
CA GLY A 9 -4.22 0.57 15.60
C GLY A 9 -3.08 -0.44 15.40
N LYS A 10 -2.26 -0.29 14.35
CA LYS A 10 -1.10 -1.15 14.09
C LYS A 10 0.23 -0.41 13.97
N GLY A 11 0.21 0.87 13.59
CA GLY A 11 1.39 1.72 13.52
C GLY A 11 1.83 2.05 12.09
N LEU A 12 3.10 2.42 11.93
CA LEU A 12 3.67 2.89 10.67
C LEU A 12 4.32 1.74 9.90
N PHE A 13 4.04 1.68 8.59
CA PHE A 13 4.58 0.68 7.68
C PHE A 13 5.09 1.34 6.39
N VAL A 14 6.09 0.72 5.78
CA VAL A 14 6.59 1.12 4.47
C VAL A 14 5.87 0.28 3.41
N LEU A 15 5.27 0.95 2.43
CA LEU A 15 4.62 0.26 1.31
C LEU A 15 5.67 -0.14 0.26
N SER A 16 5.78 -1.45 0.04
CA SER A 16 6.67 -2.04 -0.97
C SER A 16 5.99 -2.03 -2.34
N ALA A 17 6.24 -1.00 -3.14
CA ALA A 17 5.67 -0.87 -4.48
C ALA A 17 6.34 -1.83 -5.50
N ASP A 18 7.56 -2.29 -5.23
CA ASP A 18 8.32 -3.20 -6.10
C ASP A 18 7.89 -4.67 -5.95
N GLU A 19 7.09 -4.98 -4.92
CA GLU A 19 6.63 -6.33 -4.57
C GLU A 19 5.10 -6.47 -4.70
N ILE A 20 4.51 -5.85 -5.73
CA ILE A 20 3.07 -5.96 -6.00
C ILE A 20 2.78 -7.30 -6.69
N PHE A 21 1.85 -8.08 -6.14
CA PHE A 21 1.41 -9.35 -6.73
C PHE A 21 -0.10 -9.54 -6.56
N ALA A 22 -0.69 -10.36 -7.43
CA ALA A 22 -2.07 -10.80 -7.30
C ALA A 22 -2.20 -11.85 -6.19
N ILE A 23 -3.22 -11.71 -5.34
CA ILE A 23 -3.54 -12.67 -4.27
C ILE A 23 -5.01 -13.06 -4.34
N ASP A 24 -5.30 -14.34 -4.14
CA ASP A 24 -6.67 -14.83 -3.98
C ASP A 24 -7.29 -14.27 -2.68
N ALA A 25 -8.49 -13.70 -2.80
CA ALA A 25 -9.25 -13.15 -1.68
C ALA A 25 -9.52 -14.19 -0.59
N ALA A 26 -9.65 -15.48 -0.93
CA ALA A 26 -9.82 -16.57 0.04
C ALA A 26 -8.61 -16.75 0.98
N ARG A 27 -7.43 -16.22 0.60
CA ARG A 27 -6.22 -16.25 1.43
C ARG A 27 -6.14 -15.08 2.42
N LEU A 28 -6.99 -14.06 2.26
CA LEU A 28 -7.03 -12.93 3.18
C LEU A 28 -7.70 -13.36 4.49
N LYS A 29 -7.10 -12.96 5.61
CA LYS A 29 -7.62 -13.24 6.96
C LYS A 29 -8.63 -12.15 7.36
N HIS A 30 -8.46 -11.58 8.55
CA HIS A 30 -9.32 -10.53 9.07
C HIS A 30 -8.92 -9.16 8.52
N PHE A 31 -9.92 -8.30 8.30
CA PHE A 31 -9.70 -6.89 8.03
C PHE A 31 -8.98 -6.23 9.21
N VAL A 32 -7.94 -5.45 8.90
CA VAL A 32 -7.07 -4.83 9.91
C VAL A 32 -7.29 -3.32 10.03
N GLY A 33 -7.68 -2.66 8.93
CA GLY A 33 -7.88 -1.22 8.89
C GLY A 33 -7.92 -0.70 7.46
N THR A 34 -8.32 0.57 7.32
CA THR A 34 -8.34 1.28 6.05
C THR A 34 -7.35 2.44 6.12
N LEU A 35 -6.52 2.59 5.10
CA LEU A 35 -5.61 3.72 4.97
C LEU A 35 -6.38 5.04 4.89
N SER A 36 -5.82 6.09 5.48
CA SER A 36 -6.36 7.44 5.38
C SER A 36 -6.38 7.93 3.93
N PRO A 37 -7.22 8.93 3.57
CA PRO A 37 -7.17 9.52 2.23
C PRO A 37 -5.77 10.06 1.86
N ALA A 38 -5.06 10.63 2.84
CA ALA A 38 -3.70 11.14 2.65
C ALA A 38 -2.69 10.02 2.35
N ASP A 39 -2.79 8.88 3.03
CA ASP A 39 -1.93 7.72 2.76
C ASP A 39 -2.27 7.03 1.44
N ARG A 40 -3.56 6.92 1.12
CA ARG A 40 -4.00 6.38 -0.18
C ARG A 40 -3.48 7.19 -1.36
N ALA A 41 -3.39 8.52 -1.23
CA ALA A 41 -2.85 9.38 -2.26
C ALA A 41 -1.37 9.07 -2.59
N LYS A 42 -0.63 8.44 -1.69
CA LYS A 42 0.78 8.04 -1.90
C LYS A 42 0.94 6.79 -2.77
N ILE A 43 -0.12 5.98 -2.94
CA ILE A 43 -0.06 4.69 -3.63
C ILE A 43 0.16 4.89 -5.14
N ARG A 44 -0.64 5.76 -5.78
CA ARG A 44 -0.59 5.94 -7.23
C ARG A 44 0.80 6.41 -7.72
N PRO A 45 1.42 7.45 -7.16
CA PRO A 45 2.77 7.86 -7.56
C PRO A 45 3.84 6.80 -7.29
N ALA A 46 3.67 5.98 -6.24
CA ALA A 46 4.60 4.89 -5.96
C ALA A 46 4.52 3.79 -7.04
N ILE A 47 3.31 3.47 -7.52
CA ILE A 47 3.08 2.51 -8.60
C ILE A 47 3.58 3.06 -9.95
N ASP A 48 3.22 4.31 -10.30
CA ASP A 48 3.59 4.91 -11.60
C ASP A 48 5.11 4.90 -11.80
N LYS A 49 5.88 5.12 -10.73
CA LYS A 49 7.34 5.02 -10.74
C LYS A 49 7.87 3.62 -11.05
N VAL A 50 7.18 2.56 -10.63
CA VAL A 50 7.58 1.16 -10.91
C VAL A 50 7.26 0.78 -12.34
N ILE A 51 6.12 1.25 -12.86
CA ILE A 51 5.64 0.95 -14.21
C ILE A 51 6.36 1.81 -15.27
N GLY A 52 6.98 2.93 -14.85
CA GLY A 52 7.79 3.80 -15.71
C GLY A 52 7.02 4.98 -16.31
N GLU A 53 5.86 5.36 -15.77
CA GLU A 53 5.09 6.54 -16.19
C GLU A 53 5.49 7.81 -15.41
N TYR A 54 6.80 8.05 -15.23
CA TYR A 54 7.30 9.24 -14.54
C TYR A 54 8.41 9.94 -15.32
#